data_AF-A0A6L8GSE9-F1
#
_entry.id   AF-A0A6L8GSE9-F1
#
_cell.length_a   1.000
_cell.length_b   1.000
_cell.length_c   1.000
_cell.angle_alpha   90.00
_cell.angle_beta   90.00
_cell.angle_gamma   90.00
#
_symmetry.space_group_name_H-M   'P 1'
#
loop_
_entity.id
_entity.type
_entity.pdbx_description
1 polymer ?
#
loop_
_entity_poly.entity_id
_entity_poly.type
_entity_poly.pdbx_seq_one_letter_code
_entity_poly.pdbx_strand_id
1 'polypeptide(L)'
;MMRAFHPFRWPLWFWILLVLVGCVGLWLWGYYPGGPFSPRWNGLTIAPENRCSPYDRERQYPYSSRIEPKIAAASDLRPGEIYAPYSNVVLGSFKDTDIEHIVAASEAHDSGLCAASEETKRKFANDLLNLTLATPKVNRYQKADKDLADWQPENNQCWFLGRVVAVKKKYGLTIDSREAAAMKRLAARC
;
A
#
# COMPACT_ATOMS: atom_id res chain seq x y z
N MET A 1 62.54 48.74 -5.39
CA MET A 1 61.60 47.62 -5.66
C MET A 1 61.03 47.15 -4.33
N MET A 2 59.80 46.62 -4.33
CA MET A 2 58.93 46.24 -3.19
C MET A 2 57.95 47.34 -2.76
N ARG A 3 56.73 47.27 -3.33
CA ARG A 3 55.53 47.95 -2.83
C ARG A 3 54.88 47.06 -1.78
N ALA A 4 54.63 47.59 -0.59
CA ALA A 4 53.84 46.95 0.44
C ALA A 4 52.35 46.94 0.05
N PHE A 5 51.71 45.77 0.10
CA PHE A 5 50.27 45.60 -0.06
C PHE A 5 49.57 45.89 1.27
N HIS A 6 48.63 46.84 1.26
CA HIS A 6 47.70 47.04 2.38
C HIS A 6 46.55 46.03 2.31
N PRO A 7 46.15 45.40 3.43
CA PRO A 7 44.95 44.56 3.46
C PRO A 7 43.70 45.44 3.45
N PHE A 8 42.82 45.16 2.50
CA PHE A 8 41.53 45.84 2.32
C PHE A 8 40.59 45.45 3.47
N ARG A 9 40.34 46.37 4.42
CA ARG A 9 39.35 46.18 5.49
C ARG A 9 37.96 46.48 4.92
N TRP A 10 37.12 45.44 4.84
CA TRP A 10 35.71 45.60 4.51
C TRP A 10 34.96 46.22 5.72
N PRO A 11 34.03 47.16 5.49
CA PRO A 11 33.26 47.77 6.55
C PRO A 11 32.18 46.81 7.11
N LEU A 12 31.94 46.88 8.42
CA LEU A 12 31.08 45.96 9.19
C LEU A 12 29.59 45.92 8.75
N TRP A 13 29.13 46.84 7.92
CA TRP A 13 27.75 46.86 7.42
C TRP A 13 27.53 45.89 6.24
N PHE A 14 28.59 45.39 5.62
CA PHE A 14 28.50 44.43 4.51
C PHE A 14 27.98 43.04 4.95
N TRP A 15 27.91 42.76 6.26
CA TRP A 15 27.38 41.51 6.81
C TRP A 15 25.93 41.61 7.32
N ILE A 16 25.29 42.79 7.25
CA ILE A 16 23.91 43.01 7.75
C ILE A 16 22.85 42.84 6.64
N LEU A 17 23.25 42.63 5.38
CA LEU A 17 22.33 42.41 4.26
C LEU A 17 22.33 40.96 3.71
N LEU A 18 22.59 39.97 4.58
CA LEU A 18 22.44 38.54 4.26
C LEU A 18 21.67 37.76 5.34
N VAL A 19 20.99 38.46 6.24
CA VAL A 19 20.13 37.88 7.29
C VAL A 19 18.65 38.28 7.11
N LEU A 20 18.32 39.15 6.16
CA LEU A 20 16.95 39.67 5.93
C LEU A 20 16.33 39.33 4.57
N VAL A 21 16.83 38.28 3.89
CA VAL A 21 16.12 37.63 2.76
C VAL A 21 15.81 36.15 3.07
N GLY A 22 16.20 35.66 4.26
CA GLY A 22 16.09 34.26 4.66
C GLY A 22 14.93 33.90 5.60
N CYS A 23 13.93 34.76 5.79
CA CYS A 23 12.87 34.53 6.80
C CYS A 23 11.42 34.57 6.29
N VAL A 24 11.16 34.69 4.98
CA VAL A 24 9.77 34.70 4.45
C VAL A 24 9.43 33.42 3.65
N GLY A 25 10.36 32.47 3.55
CA GLY A 25 10.21 31.29 2.69
C GLY A 25 10.19 29.93 3.40
N LEU A 26 10.03 29.86 4.72
CA LEU A 26 10.00 28.60 5.45
C LEU A 26 8.62 28.38 6.08
N TRP A 27 8.02 27.24 5.70
CA TRP A 27 6.89 26.55 6.33
C TRP A 27 5.45 26.90 5.90
N LEU A 28 5.19 26.91 4.59
CA LEU A 28 3.89 26.44 4.05
C LEU A 28 4.05 25.27 3.07
N TRP A 29 5.19 24.57 3.10
CA TRP A 29 5.31 23.26 2.49
C TRP A 29 4.87 22.23 3.54
N GLY A 30 3.56 22.23 3.82
CA GLY A 30 2.96 21.12 4.53
C GLY A 30 3.30 19.84 3.78
N TYR A 31 3.74 18.81 4.51
CA TYR A 31 3.85 17.46 3.97
C TYR A 31 2.46 17.06 3.47
N TYR A 32 2.22 17.18 2.16
CA TYR A 32 1.00 16.70 1.53
C TYR A 32 1.21 15.23 1.18
N PRO A 33 0.48 14.29 1.80
CA PRO A 33 0.53 12.89 1.43
C PRO A 33 0.25 12.75 -0.07
N GLY A 34 1.19 12.15 -0.83
CA GLY A 34 1.07 12.00 -2.28
C GLY A 34 1.74 13.09 -3.12
N GLY A 35 2.38 14.09 -2.52
CA GLY A 35 3.22 15.06 -3.23
C GLY A 35 4.49 14.43 -3.85
N PRO A 36 5.18 15.13 -4.76
CA PRO A 36 6.36 14.61 -5.48
C PRO A 36 7.54 14.23 -4.58
N PHE A 37 7.57 14.73 -3.34
CA PHE A 37 8.60 14.41 -2.35
C PHE A 37 8.15 13.35 -1.32
N SER A 38 6.99 12.74 -1.50
CA SER A 38 6.53 11.69 -0.60
C SER A 38 7.50 10.50 -0.67
N PRO A 39 7.92 9.92 0.46
CA PRO A 39 8.73 8.72 0.47
C PRO A 39 8.03 7.61 -0.29
N ARG A 40 8.79 6.83 -1.05
CA ARG A 40 8.26 5.75 -1.89
C ARG A 40 9.03 4.46 -1.71
N TRP A 41 8.34 3.34 -1.86
CA TRP A 41 8.96 2.04 -2.02
C TRP A 41 8.28 1.30 -3.17
N ASN A 42 9.07 0.83 -4.14
CA ASN A 42 8.57 0.15 -5.33
C ASN A 42 7.44 0.93 -6.04
N GLY A 43 7.53 2.27 -6.10
CA GLY A 43 6.50 3.14 -6.70
C GLY A 43 5.25 3.37 -5.85
N LEU A 44 5.08 2.68 -4.71
CA LEU A 44 4.01 2.95 -3.75
C LEU A 44 4.38 4.14 -2.88
N THR A 45 3.43 5.04 -2.67
CA THR A 45 3.58 6.18 -1.75
C THR A 45 3.51 5.70 -0.31
N ILE A 46 4.48 6.09 0.50
CA ILE A 46 4.51 5.82 1.93
C ILE A 46 3.81 6.97 2.66
N ALA A 47 2.69 6.68 3.32
CA ALA A 47 1.91 7.66 4.08
C ALA A 47 1.13 6.98 5.21
N PRO A 48 0.86 7.67 6.34
CA PRO A 48 -0.05 7.14 7.35
C PRO A 48 -1.42 6.82 6.77
N GLU A 49 -2.03 5.75 7.26
CA GLU A 49 -3.42 5.42 6.99
C GLU A 49 -4.36 6.56 7.41
N ASN A 50 -5.43 6.74 6.66
CA ASN A 50 -6.43 7.76 6.92
C ASN A 50 -7.82 7.30 6.48
N ARG A 51 -8.60 6.77 7.43
CA ARG A 51 -10.02 6.44 7.25
C ARG A 51 -10.86 7.71 7.09
N CYS A 52 -10.93 8.24 5.87
CA CYS A 52 -11.54 9.53 5.57
C CYS A 52 -13.07 9.52 5.37
N SER A 53 -13.72 8.36 5.46
CA SER A 53 -15.18 8.23 5.48
C SER A 53 -15.61 6.99 6.29
N PRO A 54 -16.89 6.88 6.70
CA PRO A 54 -17.40 5.66 7.30
C PRO A 54 -17.28 4.46 6.36
N TYR A 55 -16.83 3.34 6.91
CA TYR A 55 -16.70 2.09 6.20
C TYR A 55 -17.95 1.24 6.33
N ASP A 56 -18.43 0.76 5.19
CA ASP A 56 -19.54 -0.18 5.10
C ASP A 56 -19.21 -1.18 3.99
N ARG A 57 -18.71 -2.35 4.40
CA ARG A 57 -18.27 -3.41 3.47
C ARG A 57 -19.36 -3.80 2.49
N GLU A 58 -20.58 -4.02 2.98
CA GLU A 58 -21.67 -4.60 2.20
C GLU A 58 -22.17 -3.62 1.15
N ARG A 59 -22.26 -2.33 1.51
CA ARG A 59 -22.68 -1.28 0.59
C ARG A 59 -21.60 -0.89 -0.41
N GLN A 60 -20.37 -0.72 0.06
CA GLN A 60 -19.30 -0.09 -0.70
C GLN A 60 -18.47 -1.11 -1.49
N TYR A 61 -18.32 -2.33 -1.00
CA TYR A 61 -17.48 -3.38 -1.59
C TYR A 61 -18.26 -4.69 -1.87
N PRO A 62 -19.42 -4.63 -2.54
CA PRO A 62 -20.21 -5.83 -2.81
C PRO A 62 -19.51 -6.76 -3.81
N TYR A 63 -19.58 -8.07 -3.54
CA TYR A 63 -19.17 -9.14 -4.44
C TYR A 63 -20.13 -10.34 -4.28
N SER A 64 -20.09 -11.28 -5.22
CA SER A 64 -20.92 -12.48 -5.20
C SER A 64 -20.06 -13.74 -5.20
N SER A 65 -20.46 -14.76 -4.44
CA SER A 65 -19.82 -16.09 -4.45
C SER A 65 -19.76 -16.72 -5.85
N ARG A 66 -20.61 -16.29 -6.79
CA ARG A 66 -20.57 -16.74 -8.20
C ARG A 66 -19.24 -16.46 -8.91
N ILE A 67 -18.35 -15.65 -8.34
CA ILE A 67 -17.02 -15.39 -8.88
C ILE A 67 -16.00 -16.50 -8.56
N GLU A 68 -16.28 -17.41 -7.62
CA GLU A 68 -15.35 -18.47 -7.18
C GLU A 68 -14.75 -19.30 -8.34
N PRO A 69 -15.53 -19.76 -9.35
CA PRO A 69 -14.94 -20.49 -10.48
C PRO A 69 -13.97 -19.63 -11.30
N LYS A 70 -14.22 -18.31 -11.38
CA LYS A 70 -13.31 -17.38 -12.07
C LYS A 70 -12.03 -17.16 -11.27
N ILE A 71 -12.11 -17.14 -9.94
CA ILE A 71 -10.92 -17.09 -9.07
C ILE A 71 -10.07 -18.34 -9.27
N ALA A 72 -10.67 -19.53 -9.23
CA ALA A 72 -9.96 -20.78 -9.47
C ALA A 72 -9.30 -20.81 -10.85
N ALA A 73 -10.04 -20.44 -11.90
CA ALA A 73 -9.51 -20.39 -13.27
C ALA A 73 -8.36 -19.38 -13.44
N ALA A 74 -8.40 -18.24 -12.73
CA ALA A 74 -7.41 -17.17 -12.83
C ALA A 74 -6.24 -17.30 -11.83
N SER A 75 -6.15 -18.38 -11.07
CA SER A 75 -5.07 -18.63 -10.12
C SER A 75 -3.72 -18.72 -10.83
N ASP A 76 -2.74 -17.90 -10.44
CA ASP A 76 -1.38 -17.95 -11.03
C ASP A 76 -0.62 -19.22 -10.62
N LEU A 77 -0.91 -19.74 -9.43
CA LEU A 77 -0.14 -20.82 -8.82
C LEU A 77 -0.67 -22.20 -9.23
N ARG A 78 -2.00 -22.34 -9.31
CA ARG A 78 -2.69 -23.59 -9.67
C ARG A 78 -3.96 -23.29 -10.48
N PRO A 79 -3.83 -22.96 -11.78
CA PRO A 79 -4.97 -22.61 -12.63
C PRO A 79 -6.01 -23.73 -12.68
N GLY A 80 -7.29 -23.38 -12.45
CA GLY A 80 -8.43 -24.30 -12.53
C GLY A 80 -8.68 -25.14 -11.28
N GLU A 81 -7.77 -25.13 -10.30
CA GLU A 81 -7.96 -25.85 -9.04
C GLU A 81 -8.62 -24.96 -7.97
N ILE A 82 -9.37 -25.59 -7.05
CA ILE A 82 -9.89 -24.93 -5.84
C ILE A 82 -8.74 -24.85 -4.81
N TYR A 83 -7.80 -23.97 -5.08
CA TYR A 83 -6.54 -23.87 -4.34
C TYR A 83 -6.55 -22.68 -3.39
N ALA A 84 -6.21 -22.92 -2.12
CA ALA A 84 -6.02 -21.89 -1.10
C ALA A 84 -4.52 -21.58 -0.92
N PRO A 85 -3.99 -20.47 -1.50
CA PRO A 85 -2.56 -20.23 -1.57
C PRO A 85 -1.89 -20.03 -0.21
N TYR A 86 -2.58 -19.42 0.75
CA TYR A 86 -1.97 -19.11 2.05
C TYR A 86 -1.59 -20.36 2.85
N SER A 87 -2.40 -21.40 2.75
CA SER A 87 -2.19 -22.69 3.42
C SER A 87 -1.59 -23.75 2.51
N ASN A 88 -1.39 -23.45 1.22
CA ASN A 88 -0.90 -24.39 0.21
C ASN A 88 -1.71 -25.70 0.14
N VAL A 89 -3.05 -25.60 0.12
CA VAL A 89 -3.95 -26.76 0.06
C VAL A 89 -4.91 -26.65 -1.12
N VAL A 90 -5.19 -27.80 -1.74
CA VAL A 90 -6.27 -27.95 -2.73
C VAL A 90 -7.48 -28.52 -1.99
N LEU A 91 -8.63 -27.89 -2.18
CA LEU A 91 -9.88 -28.23 -1.53
C LEU A 91 -10.80 -28.94 -2.51
N GLY A 92 -11.71 -29.77 -1.99
CA GLY A 92 -12.62 -30.57 -2.82
C GLY A 92 -13.82 -29.79 -3.34
N SER A 93 -14.15 -28.65 -2.70
CA SER A 93 -15.36 -27.88 -2.99
C SER A 93 -15.20 -26.42 -2.62
N PHE A 94 -15.90 -25.53 -3.34
CA PHE A 94 -15.98 -24.10 -2.98
C PHE A 94 -16.68 -23.88 -1.62
N LYS A 95 -17.48 -24.84 -1.15
CA LYS A 95 -18.09 -24.79 0.19
C LYS A 95 -17.04 -24.85 1.32
N ASP A 96 -15.84 -25.32 1.01
CA ASP A 96 -14.73 -25.45 1.96
C ASP A 96 -13.80 -24.21 1.92
N THR A 97 -14.12 -23.22 1.08
CA THR A 97 -13.36 -21.98 0.90
C THR A 97 -14.15 -20.75 1.34
N ASP A 98 -13.43 -19.69 1.67
CA ASP A 98 -13.93 -18.32 1.56
C ASP A 98 -13.24 -17.63 0.37
N ILE A 99 -13.98 -16.74 -0.31
CA ILE A 99 -13.35 -15.71 -1.15
C ILE A 99 -12.61 -14.75 -0.24
N GLU A 100 -11.35 -14.48 -0.57
CA GLU A 100 -10.52 -13.56 0.18
C GLU A 100 -9.95 -12.43 -0.67
N HIS A 101 -10.01 -11.21 -0.13
CA HIS A 101 -9.35 -10.04 -0.69
C HIS A 101 -7.89 -10.00 -0.19
N ILE A 102 -6.94 -10.18 -1.10
CA ILE A 102 -5.50 -10.18 -0.80
C ILE A 102 -5.11 -8.91 -0.04
N VAL A 103 -5.48 -7.74 -0.57
CA VAL A 103 -5.58 -6.48 0.19
C VAL A 103 -7.02 -6.36 0.68
N ALA A 104 -7.24 -6.43 2.00
CA ALA A 104 -8.58 -6.40 2.57
C ALA A 104 -9.32 -5.10 2.23
N ALA A 105 -10.65 -5.15 2.12
CA ALA A 105 -11.43 -3.97 1.78
C ALA A 105 -11.37 -2.86 2.85
N SER A 106 -11.28 -3.22 4.13
CA SER A 106 -11.11 -2.28 5.24
C SER A 106 -9.74 -1.59 5.17
N GLU A 107 -8.68 -2.39 4.97
CA GLU A 107 -7.32 -1.90 4.75
C GLU A 107 -7.22 -0.97 3.55
N ALA A 108 -7.77 -1.36 2.40
CA ALA A 108 -7.76 -0.51 1.21
C ALA A 108 -8.55 0.79 1.40
N HIS A 109 -9.59 0.78 2.24
CA HIS A 109 -10.35 1.97 2.60
C HIS A 109 -9.47 2.98 3.34
N ASP A 110 -8.67 2.51 4.29
CA ASP A 110 -7.75 3.32 5.10
C ASP A 110 -6.52 3.78 4.31
N SER A 111 -6.10 2.98 3.35
CA SER A 111 -5.02 3.27 2.40
C SER A 111 -5.45 4.13 1.20
N GLY A 112 -6.67 4.68 1.19
CA GLY A 112 -7.09 5.73 0.24
C GLY A 112 -8.43 5.50 -0.47
N LEU A 113 -9.01 4.30 -0.45
CA LEU A 113 -10.31 4.07 -1.10
C LEU A 113 -11.48 4.77 -0.38
N CYS A 114 -11.31 5.26 0.84
CA CYS A 114 -12.31 6.08 1.53
C CYS A 114 -12.76 7.30 0.72
N ALA A 115 -11.88 7.85 -0.14
CA ALA A 115 -12.14 8.98 -1.03
C ALA A 115 -12.51 8.57 -2.46
N ALA A 116 -12.46 7.28 -2.79
CA ALA A 116 -12.72 6.79 -4.13
C ALA A 116 -14.21 6.74 -4.46
N SER A 117 -14.54 6.78 -5.75
CA SER A 117 -15.91 6.60 -6.23
C SER A 117 -16.45 5.20 -5.89
N GLU A 118 -17.76 5.10 -5.72
CA GLU A 118 -18.44 3.81 -5.49
C GLU A 118 -18.18 2.80 -6.63
N GLU A 119 -18.01 3.27 -7.86
CA GLU A 119 -17.63 2.42 -8.99
C GLU A 119 -16.22 1.84 -8.80
N THR A 120 -15.27 2.63 -8.32
CA THR A 120 -13.90 2.17 -8.06
C THR A 120 -13.87 1.13 -6.95
N LYS A 121 -14.63 1.36 -5.86
CA LYS A 121 -14.76 0.39 -4.75
C LYS A 121 -15.40 -0.93 -5.22
N ARG A 122 -16.43 -0.87 -6.06
CA ARG A 122 -17.01 -2.08 -6.70
C ARG A 122 -16.02 -2.80 -7.61
N LYS A 123 -15.23 -2.07 -8.40
CA LYS A 123 -14.16 -2.67 -9.23
C LYS A 123 -13.12 -3.37 -8.35
N PHE A 124 -12.67 -2.72 -7.27
CA PHE A 124 -11.74 -3.30 -6.29
C PHE A 124 -12.27 -4.59 -5.68
N ALA A 125 -13.54 -4.61 -5.28
CA ALA A 125 -14.16 -5.76 -4.63
C ALA A 125 -14.29 -7.00 -5.54
N ASN A 126 -14.32 -6.80 -6.86
CA ASN A 126 -14.54 -7.87 -7.85
C ASN A 126 -13.30 -8.14 -8.73
N ASP A 127 -12.14 -7.55 -8.41
CA ASP A 127 -10.93 -7.69 -9.21
C ASP A 127 -10.23 -9.02 -8.95
N LEU A 128 -10.10 -9.87 -9.97
CA LEU A 128 -9.35 -11.13 -9.87
C LEU A 128 -7.86 -10.93 -9.55
N LEU A 129 -7.32 -9.71 -9.72
CA LEU A 129 -5.99 -9.37 -9.21
C LEU A 129 -5.95 -9.38 -7.67
N ASN A 130 -7.04 -8.97 -7.02
CA ASN A 130 -7.15 -8.86 -5.57
C ASN A 130 -7.90 -10.04 -4.91
N LEU A 131 -8.47 -10.96 -5.69
CA LEU A 131 -9.23 -12.08 -5.15
C LEU A 131 -8.44 -13.39 -5.16
N THR A 132 -8.56 -14.16 -4.10
CA THR A 132 -8.07 -15.54 -3.99
C THR A 132 -9.06 -16.41 -3.21
N LEU A 133 -8.83 -17.72 -3.17
CA LEU A 133 -9.54 -18.62 -2.27
C LEU A 133 -8.69 -18.82 -1.02
N ALA A 134 -9.34 -18.93 0.13
CA ALA A 134 -8.67 -19.21 1.40
C ALA A 134 -9.49 -20.19 2.21
N THR A 135 -8.83 -20.95 3.10
CA THR A 135 -9.57 -21.71 4.12
C THR A 135 -10.27 -20.72 5.07
N PRO A 136 -11.50 -21.02 5.56
CA PRO A 136 -12.20 -20.16 6.50
C PRO A 136 -11.40 -19.82 7.76
N LYS A 137 -10.57 -20.76 8.25
CA LYS A 137 -9.68 -20.52 9.41
C LYS A 137 -8.70 -19.36 9.16
N VAL A 138 -8.02 -19.39 8.01
CA VAL A 138 -7.04 -18.37 7.65
C VAL A 138 -7.73 -17.04 7.37
N ASN A 139 -8.80 -17.03 6.56
CA ASN A 139 -9.47 -15.80 6.21
C ASN A 139 -10.07 -15.11 7.46
N ARG A 140 -10.95 -15.79 8.19
CA ARG A 140 -11.77 -15.16 9.23
C ARG A 140 -11.04 -14.84 10.53
N TYR A 141 -10.02 -15.63 10.87
CA TYR A 141 -9.40 -15.56 12.21
C TYR A 141 -7.92 -15.22 12.21
N GLN A 142 -7.19 -15.47 11.11
CA GLN A 142 -5.76 -15.15 11.05
C GLN A 142 -5.54 -13.83 10.31
N LYS A 143 -5.90 -13.77 9.02
CA LYS A 143 -5.71 -12.59 8.19
C LYS A 143 -6.72 -11.49 8.56
N ALA A 144 -8.02 -11.77 8.46
CA ALA A 144 -9.07 -10.79 8.65
C ALA A 144 -8.81 -9.50 7.84
N ASP A 145 -8.85 -8.33 8.49
CA ASP A 145 -8.61 -7.02 7.90
C ASP A 145 -7.15 -6.54 7.98
N LYS A 146 -6.23 -7.39 8.45
CA LYS A 146 -4.81 -7.04 8.63
C LYS A 146 -4.12 -6.70 7.32
N ASP A 147 -3.20 -5.74 7.41
CA ASP A 147 -2.23 -5.42 6.39
C ASP A 147 -1.07 -6.45 6.33
N LEU A 148 -0.09 -6.21 5.45
CA LEU A 148 1.08 -7.09 5.31
C LEU A 148 2.04 -7.01 6.51
N ALA A 149 2.02 -5.92 7.28
CA ALA A 149 2.85 -5.77 8.47
C ALA A 149 2.33 -6.62 9.64
N ASP A 150 1.01 -6.75 9.75
CA ASP A 150 0.33 -7.47 10.83
C ASP A 150 0.09 -8.95 10.51
N TRP A 151 0.02 -9.33 9.22
CA TRP A 151 -0.12 -10.73 8.83
C TRP A 151 0.55 -11.07 7.50
N GLN A 152 1.22 -12.21 7.46
CA GLN A 152 1.81 -12.80 6.25
C GLN A 152 1.47 -14.29 6.22
N PRO A 153 1.21 -14.87 5.03
CA PRO A 153 0.92 -16.29 4.94
C PRO A 153 2.17 -17.12 5.28
N GLU A 154 1.94 -18.34 5.77
CA GLU A 154 3.01 -19.32 5.99
C GLU A 154 3.61 -19.78 4.66
N ASN A 155 2.78 -19.90 3.61
CA ASN A 155 3.18 -20.33 2.28
C ASN A 155 3.06 -19.20 1.25
N ASN A 156 3.75 -19.33 0.12
CA ASN A 156 3.60 -18.45 -1.05
C ASN A 156 3.82 -16.96 -0.76
N GLN A 157 4.74 -16.62 0.16
CA GLN A 157 4.96 -15.24 0.59
C GLN A 157 5.37 -14.30 -0.55
N CYS A 158 6.19 -14.76 -1.51
CA CYS A 158 6.61 -13.93 -2.64
C CYS A 158 5.47 -13.64 -3.62
N TRP A 159 4.61 -14.62 -3.86
CA TRP A 159 3.38 -14.40 -4.62
C TRP A 159 2.45 -13.42 -3.90
N PHE A 160 2.26 -13.57 -2.58
CA PHE A 160 1.44 -12.68 -1.78
C PHE A 160 1.96 -11.23 -1.82
N LEU A 161 3.26 -11.02 -1.61
CA LEU A 161 3.89 -9.71 -1.73
C LEU A 161 3.67 -9.11 -3.13
N GLY A 162 3.90 -9.90 -4.18
CA GLY A 162 3.70 -9.46 -5.56
C GLY A 162 2.26 -9.01 -5.82
N ARG A 163 1.26 -9.78 -5.36
CA ARG A 163 -0.16 -9.42 -5.50
C ARG A 163 -0.52 -8.17 -4.68
N VAL A 164 -0.07 -8.05 -3.43
CA VAL A 164 -0.30 -6.84 -2.62
C VAL A 164 0.25 -5.60 -3.32
N VAL A 165 1.49 -5.64 -3.80
CA VAL A 165 2.11 -4.52 -4.53
C VAL A 165 1.33 -4.19 -5.80
N ALA A 166 0.94 -5.20 -6.59
CA ALA A 166 0.21 -5.00 -7.84
C ALA A 166 -1.17 -4.36 -7.61
N VAL A 167 -1.91 -4.83 -6.59
CA VAL A 167 -3.20 -4.26 -6.21
C VAL A 167 -3.04 -2.82 -5.71
N LYS A 168 -2.13 -2.58 -4.76
CA LYS A 168 -1.93 -1.24 -4.21
C LYS A 168 -1.51 -0.24 -5.32
N LYS A 169 -0.68 -0.65 -6.29
CA LYS A 169 -0.36 0.17 -7.47
C LYS A 169 -1.58 0.44 -8.35
N LYS A 170 -2.36 -0.58 -8.69
CA LYS A 170 -3.52 -0.46 -9.59
C LYS A 170 -4.57 0.52 -9.06
N TYR A 171 -4.76 0.54 -7.75
CA TYR A 171 -5.77 1.37 -7.09
C TYR A 171 -5.21 2.66 -6.46
N GLY A 172 -3.92 2.94 -6.64
CA GLY A 172 -3.28 4.14 -6.08
C GLY A 172 -3.27 4.17 -4.55
N LEU A 173 -3.22 3.00 -3.91
CA LEU A 173 -3.24 2.87 -2.46
C LEU A 173 -1.88 3.22 -1.86
N THR A 174 -1.89 3.86 -0.70
CA THR A 174 -0.69 4.09 0.09
C THR A 174 -0.28 2.83 0.84
N ILE A 175 0.95 2.83 1.33
CA ILE A 175 1.42 1.90 2.36
C ILE A 175 1.90 2.73 3.54
N ASP A 176 1.65 2.28 4.75
CA ASP A 176 2.21 2.96 5.90
C ASP A 176 3.71 2.64 6.08
N SER A 177 4.33 3.26 7.09
CA SER A 177 5.76 3.03 7.36
C SER A 177 6.07 1.61 7.83
N ARG A 178 5.14 0.95 8.53
CA ARG A 178 5.28 -0.42 9.04
C ARG A 178 5.14 -1.43 7.91
N GLU A 179 4.13 -1.26 7.06
CA GLU A 179 3.93 -2.01 5.82
C GLU A 179 5.16 -1.90 4.93
N ALA A 180 5.66 -0.69 4.66
CA ALA A 180 6.85 -0.51 3.83
C ALA A 180 8.06 -1.26 4.38
N ALA A 181 8.26 -1.27 5.71
CA ALA A 181 9.33 -2.01 6.34
C ALA A 181 9.13 -3.53 6.23
N ALA A 182 7.91 -4.02 6.44
CA ALA A 182 7.55 -5.44 6.31
C ALA A 182 7.70 -5.94 4.87
N MET A 183 7.23 -5.16 3.90
CA MET A 183 7.38 -5.43 2.46
C MET A 183 8.84 -5.50 2.04
N LYS A 184 9.70 -4.57 2.51
CA LYS A 184 11.15 -4.62 2.25
C LYS A 184 11.80 -5.89 2.80
N ARG A 185 11.46 -6.28 4.05
CA ARG A 185 11.99 -7.51 4.67
C ARG A 185 11.52 -8.76 3.93
N LEU A 186 10.28 -8.79 3.45
CA LEU A 186 9.76 -9.90 2.66
C LEU A 186 10.36 -9.93 1.26
N ALA A 187 10.53 -8.77 0.61
CA ALA A 187 11.16 -8.67 -0.70
C ALA A 187 12.61 -9.17 -0.70
N ALA A 188 13.36 -9.02 0.40
CA ALA A 188 14.75 -9.46 0.48
C ALA A 188 14.95 -10.99 0.55
N ARG A 189 13.86 -11.74 0.78
CA ARG A 189 13.84 -13.22 0.80
C ARG A 189 13.02 -13.81 -0.34
N CYS A 190 12.65 -12.94 -1.28
CA CYS A 190 12.16 -13.21 -2.61
C CYS A 190 13.25 -12.75 -3.59
#